data_AF-A0A3G4RPR9-F1
#
_entry.id   AF-A0A3G4RPR9-F1
#
_cell.length_a   1.000
_cell.length_b   1.000
_cell.length_c   1.000
_cell.angle_alpha   90.00
_cell.angle_beta   90.00
_cell.angle_gamma   90.00
#
_symmetry.space_group_name_H-M   'P 1'
#
loop_
_entity.id
_entity.type
_entity.pdbx_description
1 polymer ?
#
loop_
_entity_poly.entity_id
_entity_poly.type
_entity_poly.pdbx_seq_one_letter_code
_entity_poly.pdbx_strand_id
1 'polypeptide(L)'
;MSIDGFKYRVTLNDNGRAIGILRTGVRPYVGSEKAKAGIMEKINHKTPEEIYEALGLIKMNLSGRKKQNNRLKMRGIVCLLM
;
A
#
# COMPACT_ATOMS: atom_id res chain seq x y z
N MET A 1 7.15 -6.20 -3.76
CA MET A 1 7.24 -6.29 -2.29
C MET A 1 5.83 -6.23 -1.69
N SER A 2 5.50 -7.09 -0.72
CA SER A 2 4.22 -7.03 0.03
C SER A 2 4.47 -6.58 1.47
N ILE A 3 3.74 -5.57 1.96
CA ILE A 3 3.82 -5.08 3.34
C ILE A 3 2.41 -4.89 3.86
N ASP A 4 2.07 -5.54 4.98
CA ASP A 4 0.77 -5.44 5.64
C ASP A 4 -0.42 -5.71 4.67
N GLY A 5 -0.22 -6.63 3.72
CA GLY A 5 -1.19 -7.02 2.70
C GLY A 5 -1.25 -6.09 1.47
N PHE A 6 -0.58 -4.94 1.50
CA PHE A 6 -0.47 -4.02 0.36
C PHE A 6 0.70 -4.41 -0.54
N LYS A 7 0.49 -4.32 -1.85
CA LYS A 7 1.52 -4.62 -2.86
C LYS A 7 2.18 -3.34 -3.33
N TYR A 8 3.51 -3.35 -3.39
CA TYR A 8 4.33 -2.25 -3.86
C TYR A 8 5.37 -2.70 -4.89
N ARG A 9 5.57 -1.86 -5.90
CA ARG A 9 6.73 -1.86 -6.80
C ARG A 9 7.71 -0.82 -6.29
N VAL A 10 8.94 -1.24 -6.02
CA VAL A 10 10.01 -0.34 -5.60
C VAL A 10 10.95 -0.19 -6.79
N THR A 11 11.27 1.06 -7.13
CA THR A 11 12.30 1.38 -8.11
C THR A 11 13.62 1.59 -7.35
N LEU A 12 14.63 0.81 -7.71
CA LEU A 12 15.99 0.93 -7.17
C LEU A 12 16.86 1.70 -8.17
N ASN A 13 17.88 2.40 -7.66
CA ASN A 13 18.99 2.86 -8.50
C ASN A 13 20.07 1.78 -8.63
N ASP A 14 21.12 2.07 -9.41
CA ASP A 14 22.22 1.14 -9.71
C ASP A 14 22.98 0.68 -8.46
N ASN A 15 22.89 1.44 -7.35
CA ASN A 15 23.48 1.10 -6.05
C ASN A 15 22.52 0.28 -5.16
N GLY A 16 21.41 -0.23 -5.70
CA GLY A 16 20.41 -0.99 -4.96
C GLY A 16 19.59 -0.15 -3.96
N ARG A 17 19.67 1.19 -4.02
CA ARG A 17 18.92 2.08 -3.12
C ARG A 17 17.55 2.41 -3.71
N ALA A 18 16.51 2.32 -2.88
CA ALA A 18 15.15 2.69 -3.27
C ALA A 18 15.04 4.20 -3.57
N ILE A 19 14.72 4.52 -4.83
CA ILE A 19 14.48 5.88 -5.33
C ILE A 19 13.01 6.16 -5.63
N GLY A 20 12.20 5.11 -5.76
CA GLY A 20 10.76 5.23 -6.03
C GLY A 20 9.97 4.11 -5.39
N ILE A 21 8.74 4.42 -4.95
CA ILE A 21 7.80 3.43 -4.41
C ILE A 21 6.44 3.71 -5.03
N LEU A 22 5.93 2.74 -5.78
CA LEU A 22 4.60 2.75 -6.36
C LEU A 22 3.76 1.65 -5.72
N ARG A 23 2.57 1.96 -5.22
CA ARG A 23 1.63 0.93 -4.75
C ARG A 23 0.93 0.31 -5.95
N THR A 24 0.96 -1.01 -6.06
CA THR A 24 0.37 -1.79 -7.16
C THR A 24 -0.84 -2.62 -6.73
N GLY A 25 -1.16 -2.64 -5.45
CA GLY A 25 -2.34 -3.34 -4.94
C GLY A 25 -2.67 -2.99 -3.49
N VAL A 26 -3.95 -3.08 -3.18
CA VAL A 26 -4.52 -2.79 -1.85
C VAL A 26 -4.72 -4.09 -1.08
N ARG A 27 -4.67 -4.04 0.25
CA ARG A 27 -4.95 -5.22 1.08
C ARG A 27 -6.43 -5.62 0.99
N PRO A 28 -6.80 -6.89 1.23
CA PRO A 28 -8.18 -7.29 1.38
C PRO A 28 -8.90 -6.51 2.49
N TYR A 29 -10.20 -6.28 2.30
CA TYR A 29 -11.05 -5.65 3.32
C TYR A 29 -11.14 -6.52 4.58
N VAL A 30 -11.13 -5.89 5.75
CA VAL A 30 -11.29 -6.57 7.04
C VAL A 30 -12.55 -6.11 7.78
N GLY A 31 -13.26 -7.05 8.40
CA GLY A 31 -14.44 -6.78 9.22
C GLY A 31 -15.51 -5.93 8.51
N SER A 32 -15.82 -4.77 9.10
CA SER A 32 -16.86 -3.86 8.61
C SER A 32 -16.48 -3.12 7.31
N GLU A 33 -15.21 -3.13 6.89
CA GLU A 33 -14.78 -2.56 5.61
C GLU A 33 -15.47 -3.27 4.43
N LYS A 34 -15.69 -4.59 4.54
CA LYS A 34 -16.35 -5.37 3.48
C LYS A 34 -17.81 -4.95 3.26
N ALA A 35 -18.53 -4.70 4.34
CA ALA A 35 -19.92 -4.26 4.26
C ALA A 35 -20.02 -2.84 3.69
N LYS A 36 -19.15 -1.93 4.14
CA LYS A 36 -19.08 -0.56 3.61
C LYS A 36 -18.71 -0.54 2.14
N ALA A 37 -17.71 -1.31 1.73
CA ALA A 37 -17.31 -1.45 0.34
C ALA A 37 -18.46 -1.97 -0.53
N GLY A 38 -19.18 -3.00 -0.07
CA GLY A 38 -20.33 -3.54 -0.81
C GLY A 38 -21.48 -2.55 -0.99
N ILE A 39 -21.76 -1.72 0.02
CA ILE A 39 -22.74 -0.63 -0.10
C ILE A 39 -22.26 0.42 -1.10
N MET A 40 -20.99 0.82 -1.02
CA MET A 40 -20.42 1.82 -1.92
C MET A 40 -20.37 1.35 -3.38
N GLU A 41 -20.08 0.09 -3.62
CA GLU A 41 -20.05 -0.53 -4.94
C GLU A 41 -21.47 -0.68 -5.51
N LYS A 42 -22.41 -1.26 -4.74
CA LYS A 42 -23.72 -1.66 -5.26
C LYS A 42 -24.77 -0.56 -5.23
N ILE A 43 -24.70 0.36 -4.26
CA ILE A 43 -25.71 1.40 -4.07
C ILE A 43 -25.20 2.75 -4.59
N ASN A 44 -23.96 3.09 -4.27
CA ASN A 44 -23.38 4.38 -4.66
C ASN A 44 -22.62 4.32 -5.99
N HIS A 45 -22.53 3.13 -6.62
CA HIS A 45 -21.83 2.88 -7.88
C HIS A 45 -20.39 3.44 -7.93
N LYS A 46 -19.72 3.45 -6.79
CA LYS A 46 -18.34 3.94 -6.68
C LYS A 46 -17.36 3.00 -7.34
N THR A 47 -16.33 3.56 -7.96
CA THR A 47 -15.22 2.74 -8.48
C THR A 47 -14.40 2.16 -7.32
N PRO A 48 -13.64 1.08 -7.55
CA PRO A 48 -12.75 0.52 -6.54
C PRO A 48 -11.80 1.57 -5.93
N GLU A 49 -11.26 2.48 -6.75
CA GLU A 49 -10.36 3.56 -6.32
C GLU A 49 -11.03 4.49 -5.31
N GLU A 50 -12.26 4.91 -5.59
CA GLU A 50 -13.02 5.79 -4.70
C GLU A 50 -13.39 5.10 -3.39
N ILE A 51 -13.66 3.79 -3.44
CA ILE A 51 -13.89 2.97 -2.25
C ILE A 51 -12.62 2.89 -1.40
N TYR A 52 -11.46 2.65 -2.03
CA TYR A 52 -10.18 2.61 -1.34
C TYR A 52 -9.82 3.98 -0.73
N GLU A 53 -10.16 5.07 -1.39
CA GLU A 53 -9.96 6.42 -0.84
C GLU A 53 -10.85 6.65 0.38
N ALA A 54 -12.14 6.36 0.27
CA ALA A 54 -13.11 6.56 1.34
C ALA A 54 -12.85 5.67 2.57
N LEU A 55 -12.29 4.47 2.37
CA LEU A 55 -11.84 3.59 3.45
C LEU A 55 -10.46 3.97 4.01
N GLY A 56 -9.83 5.05 3.51
CA GLY A 56 -8.51 5.50 3.96
C GLY A 56 -7.38 4.55 3.55
N LEU A 57 -7.64 3.59 2.67
CA LEU A 57 -6.66 2.63 2.16
C LEU A 57 -5.70 3.30 1.18
N ILE A 58 -6.11 4.42 0.55
CA ILE A 58 -5.24 5.20 -0.33
C ILE A 58 -4.30 6.12 0.43
N LYS A 59 -4.73 6.65 1.58
CA LYS A 59 -4.07 7.77 2.26
C LYS A 59 -2.85 7.33 3.06
N MET A 60 -1.73 7.08 2.37
CA MET A 60 -0.40 7.14 2.99
C MET A 60 -0.06 8.61 3.27
N ASN A 61 -0.48 9.10 4.44
CA ASN A 61 0.02 10.34 5.01
C ASN A 61 1.56 10.35 4.98
N LEU A 62 2.22 11.50 4.84
CA LEU A 62 3.69 11.61 4.78
C LEU A 62 4.40 10.84 5.92
N SER A 63 3.78 10.77 7.10
CA SER A 63 4.23 9.96 8.26
C SER A 63 4.26 8.46 7.97
N GLY A 64 3.22 7.93 7.30
CA GLY A 64 3.16 6.55 6.82
C GLY A 64 4.19 6.26 5.73
N ARG A 65 4.42 7.21 4.80
CA ARG A 65 5.47 7.08 3.77
C ARG A 65 6.87 6.99 4.38
N LYS A 66 7.20 7.81 5.39
CA LYS A 66 8.50 7.76 6.09
C LYS A 66 8.68 6.45 6.85
N LYS A 67 7.68 6.02 7.64
CA LYS A 67 7.71 4.73 8.37
C LYS A 67 7.86 3.55 7.42
N GLN A 68 7.19 3.58 6.28
CA GLN A 68 7.24 2.53 5.27
C GLN A 68 8.52 2.54 4.45
N ASN A 69 9.06 3.72 4.11
CA ASN A 69 10.39 3.85 3.49
C ASN A 69 11.48 3.31 4.45
N ASN A 70 11.39 3.60 5.75
CA ASN A 70 12.29 2.99 6.74
C ASN A 70 12.11 1.46 6.85
N ARG A 71 10.87 0.94 6.87
CA ARG A 71 10.63 -0.52 6.85
C ARG A 71 11.13 -1.18 5.56
N LEU A 72 10.97 -0.52 4.41
CA LEU A 72 11.46 -0.98 3.11
C LEU A 72 12.99 -0.93 3.03
N LYS A 73 13.64 0.11 3.57
CA LYS A 73 15.10 0.19 3.72
C LYS A 73 15.62 -0.91 4.62
N MET A 74 15.03 -1.11 5.80
CA MET A 74 15.41 -2.18 6.74
C MET A 74 15.26 -3.57 6.10
N ARG A 75 14.15 -3.84 5.41
CA ARG A 75 13.92 -5.13 4.74
C ARG A 75 14.78 -5.33 3.49
N GLY A 76 15.07 -4.26 2.75
CA GLY A 76 15.97 -4.30 1.58
C GLY A 76 17.43 -4.47 1.96
N ILE A 77 17.88 -3.91 3.09
CA ILE A 77 19.23 -4.11 3.64
C ILE A 77 19.39 -5.56 4.16
N VAL A 78 18.35 -6.15 4.75
CA VAL A 78 18.41 -7.53 5.27
C VAL A 78 18.48 -8.58 4.14
N CYS A 79 18.00 -8.29 2.92
CA CYS A 79 18.11 -9.22 1.79
C CYS A 79 19.49 -9.27 1.12
N LEU A 80 20.47 -8.43 1.52
CA LEU A 80 21.82 -8.44 0.92
C LEU A 80 22.89 -8.95 1.91
N LEU A 81 22.50 -9.71 2.94
CA LEU A 81 23.41 -10.28 3.94
C LEU A 81 23.18 -11.77 4.19
N MET A 82 22.61 -12.49 3.22
CA MET A 82 22.60 -13.95 3.17
C MET A 82 23.19 -14.45 1.86
#